data_AF-A0A818WY59-F1
#
_entry.id   AF-A0A818WY59-F1
#
_cell.length_a   1.000
_cell.length_b   1.000
_cell.length_c   1.000
_cell.angle_alpha   90.00
_cell.angle_beta   90.00
_cell.angle_gamma   90.00
#
_symmetry.space_group_name_H-M   'P 1'
#
loop_
_entity.id
_entity.type
_entity.pdbx_description
1 polymer ?
#
loop_
_entity_poly.entity_id
_entity_poly.type
_entity_poly.pdbx_seq_one_letter_code
_entity_poly.pdbx_strand_id
1 'polypeptide(L)'
;MSTIPTISTTITRKKEKNEEQFELEQQFVLRMPSGEYATRLRELIDSGDEKSRERLFIDLNPERRRGRVKFDDTVFKAALYDLPCITETYKTFDRKTLYKIADIAQ
;
A
#
# COMPACT_ATOMS: atom_id res chain seq x y z
N MET A 1 41.34 24.70 42.86
CA MET A 1 40.87 23.84 41.77
C MET A 1 39.37 24.00 41.66
N SER A 2 38.90 24.75 40.67
CA SER A 2 37.49 25.05 40.42
C SER A 2 36.91 23.97 39.50
N THR A 3 35.85 23.29 39.92
CA THR A 3 35.08 22.36 39.08
C THR A 3 33.82 23.06 38.58
N ILE A 4 33.68 23.13 37.26
CA ILE A 4 32.61 23.77 36.51
C ILE A 4 31.31 22.97 36.71
N PRO A 5 30.15 23.60 36.95
CA PRO A 5 28.88 22.88 37.00
C PRO A 5 28.40 22.54 35.57
N THR A 6 28.16 21.25 35.33
CA THR A 6 27.57 20.74 34.08
C THR A 6 26.07 21.06 34.04
N ILE A 7 25.65 21.88 33.09
CA ILE A 7 24.23 22.12 32.79
C ILE A 7 23.74 20.96 31.91
N SER A 8 22.96 20.04 32.49
CA SER A 8 22.20 19.05 31.72
C SER A 8 20.94 19.73 31.18
N THR A 9 20.94 20.09 29.89
CA THR A 9 19.74 20.61 29.22
C THR A 9 18.87 19.43 28.78
N THR A 10 17.83 19.14 29.56
CA THR A 10 16.74 18.26 29.14
C THR A 10 15.96 18.97 28.02
N ILE A 11 16.05 18.48 26.79
CA ILE A 11 15.21 18.95 25.67
C ILE A 11 13.80 18.40 25.90
N THR A 12 12.94 19.17 26.56
CA THR A 12 11.52 18.84 26.70
C THR A 12 10.83 19.13 25.36
N ARG A 13 10.59 18.08 24.57
CA ARG A 13 9.81 18.19 23.32
C ARG A 13 8.39 18.61 23.68
N LYS A 14 8.07 19.89 23.47
CA LYS A 14 6.72 20.44 23.59
C LYS A 14 5.85 19.73 22.53
N LYS A 15 4.99 18.81 22.96
CA LYS A 15 3.99 18.19 22.09
C LYS A 15 2.94 19.25 21.77
N GLU A 16 3.06 19.86 20.60
CA GLU A 16 2.01 20.74 20.07
C GLU A 16 0.88 19.89 19.47
N LYS A 17 -0.32 20.13 20.01
CA LYS A 17 -1.69 19.90 19.53
C LYS A 17 -1.93 18.88 18.39
N ASN A 18 -2.73 17.86 18.72
CA ASN A 18 -3.57 17.04 17.82
C ASN A 18 -2.92 16.68 16.48
N GLU A 19 -1.92 15.80 16.50
CA GLU A 19 -1.67 14.96 15.35
C GLU A 19 -2.85 14.00 15.26
N GLU A 20 -3.81 14.28 14.37
CA GLU A 20 -4.75 13.28 13.89
C GLU A 20 -3.92 12.05 13.50
N GLN A 21 -4.25 10.89 14.06
CA GLN A 21 -3.52 9.68 13.78
C GLN A 21 -3.82 9.26 12.34
N PHE A 22 -3.00 9.73 11.40
CA PHE A 22 -3.11 9.36 10.01
C PHE A 22 -2.69 7.90 9.84
N GLU A 23 -3.63 7.05 9.45
CA GLU A 23 -3.32 5.71 8.95
C GLU A 23 -2.71 5.85 7.54
N LEU A 24 -1.52 5.28 7.35
CA LEU A 24 -0.86 5.28 6.05
C LEU A 24 -1.59 4.30 5.12
N GLU A 25 -1.83 4.74 3.89
CA GLU A 25 -2.40 3.89 2.85
C GLU A 25 -1.44 2.73 2.55
N GLN A 26 -1.96 1.49 2.58
CA GLN A 26 -1.19 0.29 2.27
C GLN A 26 -1.50 -0.18 0.85
N GLN A 27 -0.46 -0.25 0.02
CA GLN A 27 -0.57 -0.65 -1.38
C GLN A 27 0.32 -1.87 -1.67
N PHE A 28 -0.13 -2.74 -2.56
CA PHE A 28 0.59 -3.92 -3.04
C PHE A 28 0.24 -4.21 -4.50
N VAL A 29 1.05 -5.01 -5.18
CA VAL A 29 0.83 -5.40 -6.58
C VAL A 29 0.08 -6.72 -6.66
N LEU A 30 -1.11 -6.71 -7.25
CA LEU A 30 -1.83 -7.92 -7.65
C LEU A 30 -1.39 -8.36 -9.06
N ARG A 31 -0.85 -9.58 -9.19
CA ARG A 31 -0.54 -10.20 -10.49
C ARG A 31 -1.51 -11.35 -10.79
N MET A 32 -2.25 -11.23 -11.88
CA MET A 32 -3.12 -12.28 -12.42
C MET A 32 -2.38 -13.17 -13.44
N PRO A 33 -2.82 -14.42 -13.66
CA PRO A 33 -2.35 -15.23 -14.78
C PRO A 33 -2.56 -14.50 -16.11
N SER A 34 -1.57 -14.56 -17.00
CA SER A 34 -1.68 -13.99 -18.34
C SER A 34 -2.78 -14.67 -19.15
N GLY A 35 -3.33 -13.93 -20.11
CA GLY A 35 -4.42 -14.39 -20.97
C GLY A 35 -5.77 -13.82 -20.53
N GLU A 36 -6.83 -14.61 -20.69
CA GLU A 36 -8.22 -14.15 -20.67
C GLU A 36 -8.62 -13.46 -19.36
N TYR A 37 -8.21 -13.99 -18.20
CA TYR A 37 -8.60 -13.41 -16.90
C TYR A 37 -7.99 -12.04 -16.65
N ALA A 38 -6.71 -11.85 -16.99
CA ALA A 38 -6.06 -10.55 -16.87
C ALA A 38 -6.69 -9.51 -17.82
N THR A 39 -7.00 -9.91 -19.06
CA THR A 39 -7.67 -9.03 -20.04
C THR A 39 -9.07 -8.63 -19.58
N ARG A 40 -9.90 -9.60 -19.15
CA ARG A 40 -11.26 -9.32 -18.66
C ARG A 40 -11.26 -8.45 -17.40
N LEU A 41 -10.34 -8.71 -16.47
CA LEU A 41 -10.20 -7.87 -15.27
C LEU A 41 -9.80 -6.44 -15.65
N ARG A 42 -8.91 -6.29 -16.65
CA ARG A 42 -8.52 -4.98 -17.16
C ARG A 42 -9.70 -4.22 -17.77
N GLU A 43 -10.47 -4.88 -18.64
CA GLU A 43 -11.67 -4.31 -19.26
C GLU A 43 -12.73 -3.90 -18.22
N LEU A 44 -12.91 -4.70 -17.17
CA LEU A 44 -13.82 -4.38 -16.07
C LEU A 44 -13.38 -3.15 -15.27
N ILE A 45 -12.08 -2.98 -15.04
CA ILE A 45 -11.55 -1.80 -14.35
C ILE A 45 -11.71 -0.56 -15.24
N ASP A 46 -11.39 -0.70 -16.54
CA ASP A 46 -11.46 0.40 -17.50
C ASP A 46 -12.91 0.84 -17.80
N SER A 47 -13.91 -0.04 -17.64
CA SER A 47 -15.32 0.31 -17.83
C SER A 47 -15.88 1.21 -16.73
N GLY A 48 -15.25 1.23 -15.56
CA GLY A 48 -15.73 1.98 -14.39
C GLY A 48 -17.09 1.51 -13.86
N ASP A 49 -17.52 0.29 -14.19
CA ASP A 49 -18.77 -0.28 -13.68
C ASP A 49 -18.68 -0.50 -12.17
N GLU A 50 -19.62 0.04 -11.40
CA GLU A 50 -19.72 -0.14 -9.95
C GLU A 50 -19.82 -1.62 -9.56
N LYS A 51 -20.37 -2.47 -10.44
CA LYS A 51 -20.43 -3.93 -10.23
C LYS A 51 -19.05 -4.59 -10.21
N SER A 52 -17.99 -3.90 -10.60
CA SER A 52 -16.62 -4.42 -10.51
C SER A 52 -16.25 -4.89 -9.10
N ARG A 53 -16.77 -4.21 -8.07
CA ARG A 53 -16.55 -4.52 -6.65
C ARG A 53 -17.15 -5.85 -6.22
N GLU A 54 -18.19 -6.31 -6.90
CA GLU A 54 -18.86 -7.58 -6.63
C GLU A 54 -18.21 -8.75 -7.40
N ARG A 55 -17.32 -8.45 -8.35
CA ARG A 55 -16.71 -9.44 -9.24
C ARG A 55 -15.29 -9.82 -8.83
N LEU A 56 -14.56 -8.92 -8.17
CA LEU A 56 -13.20 -9.16 -7.67
C LEU A 56 -13.19 -9.22 -6.13
N PHE A 57 -12.74 -10.34 -5.58
CA PHE A 57 -12.50 -10.50 -4.14
C PHE A 57 -11.08 -10.97 -3.89
N ILE A 58 -10.45 -10.40 -2.85
CA ILE A 58 -9.08 -10.70 -2.46
C ILE A 58 -9.10 -11.04 -0.97
N ASP A 59 -8.68 -12.26 -0.62
CA ASP A 59 -8.57 -12.77 0.74
C ASP A 59 -7.12 -13.20 0.96
N LEU A 60 -6.35 -12.41 1.71
CA LEU A 60 -4.94 -12.66 1.99
C LEU A 60 -4.74 -12.94 3.48
N ASN A 61 -3.93 -13.95 3.78
CA ASN A 61 -3.40 -14.20 5.11
C ASN A 61 -1.90 -13.78 5.12
N PRO A 62 -1.56 -12.63 5.73
CA PRO A 62 -0.20 -12.11 5.75
C PRO A 62 0.80 -13.04 6.45
N GLU A 63 0.40 -13.62 7.59
CA GLU A 63 1.27 -14.52 8.38
C GLU A 63 1.67 -15.78 7.59
N ARG A 64 0.70 -16.34 6.85
CA ARG A 64 0.92 -17.56 6.06
C ARG A 64 1.39 -17.27 4.65
N ARG A 65 1.51 -15.99 4.27
CA ARG A 65 1.87 -15.52 2.93
C ARG A 65 1.07 -16.20 1.81
N ARG A 66 -0.18 -16.53 2.08
CA ARG A 66 -1.08 -17.26 1.18
C ARG A 66 -2.43 -16.58 1.14
N GLY A 67 -3.15 -16.77 0.05
CA GLY A 67 -4.49 -16.22 -0.09
C GLY A 67 -5.28 -16.82 -1.23
N ARG A 68 -6.45 -16.23 -1.47
CA ARG A 68 -7.36 -16.55 -2.55
C ARG A 68 -7.76 -15.26 -3.24
N VAL A 69 -7.77 -15.30 -4.56
CA VAL A 69 -8.34 -14.23 -5.39
C VAL A 69 -9.50 -14.85 -6.12
N LYS A 70 -10.70 -14.29 -5.98
CA LYS A 70 -11.87 -14.69 -6.75
C LYS A 70 -12.14 -13.60 -7.79
N PHE A 71 -12.25 -14.02 -9.04
CA PHE A 71 -12.68 -13.15 -10.13
C PHE A 71 -13.80 -13.85 -10.90
N ASP A 72 -14.97 -13.21 -10.97
CA ASP A 72 -16.22 -13.83 -11.39
C ASP A 72 -16.48 -15.14 -10.61
N ASP A 73 -16.68 -16.25 -11.30
CA ASP A 73 -16.90 -17.57 -10.68
C ASP A 73 -15.62 -18.38 -10.50
N THR A 74 -14.45 -17.80 -10.78
CA THR A 74 -13.16 -18.50 -10.72
C THR A 74 -12.37 -18.11 -9.48
N VAL A 75 -11.85 -19.12 -8.78
CA VAL A 75 -11.02 -18.95 -7.57
C VAL A 75 -9.58 -19.34 -7.88
N PHE A 76 -8.67 -18.40 -7.65
CA PHE A 76 -7.23 -18.55 -7.80
C PHE A 76 -6.57 -18.70 -6.43
N LYS A 77 -5.60 -19.61 -6.34
CA LYS A 77 -4.68 -19.66 -5.20
C LYS A 77 -3.65 -18.55 -5.38
N ALA A 78 -3.45 -17.74 -4.35
CA ALA A 78 -2.49 -16.65 -4.33
C ALA A 78 -1.41 -16.89 -3.27
N ALA A 79 -0.25 -16.29 -3.49
CA ALA A 79 0.85 -16.21 -2.53
C ALA A 79 1.37 -14.78 -2.51
N LEU A 80 1.73 -14.29 -1.33
CA LEU A 80 2.28 -12.96 -1.13
C LEU A 80 3.81 -13.04 -1.22
N TYR A 81 4.42 -12.26 -2.10
CA TYR A 81 5.87 -12.21 -2.31
C TYR A 81 6.41 -10.85 -1.90
N ASP A 82 7.67 -10.80 -1.47
CA ASP A 82 8.35 -9.53 -1.23
C ASP A 82 9.10 -9.17 -2.51
N LEU A 83 8.95 -7.92 -2.94
CA LEU A 83 9.66 -7.39 -4.09
C LEU A 83 11.12 -7.12 -3.71
N PRO A 84 12.07 -7.32 -4.63
CA PRO A 84 13.49 -7.09 -4.36
C PRO A 84 13.83 -5.60 -4.20
N CYS A 85 12.94 -4.71 -4.65
CA CYS A 85 13.13 -3.27 -4.61
C CYS A 85 11.90 -2.58 -4.02
N ILE A 86 12.12 -1.49 -3.27
CA ILE A 86 11.06 -0.58 -2.85
C ILE A 86 10.57 0.18 -4.09
N THR A 87 9.26 0.14 -4.32
CA THR A 87 8.58 0.88 -5.40
C THR A 87 7.71 1.96 -4.78
N GLU A 88 7.97 3.21 -5.09
CA GLU A 88 7.18 4.33 -4.57
C GLU A 88 6.01 4.65 -5.52
N THR A 89 4.83 4.93 -4.97
CA THR A 89 3.70 5.42 -5.76
C THR A 89 3.54 6.91 -5.63
N TYR A 90 3.21 7.53 -6.76
CA TYR A 90 3.09 8.97 -6.88
C TYR A 90 1.76 9.33 -7.52
N LYS A 91 1.10 10.34 -6.96
CA LYS A 91 -0.04 11.01 -7.59
C LYS A 91 0.44 12.30 -8.24
N THR A 92 -0.15 12.65 -9.36
CA THR A 92 0.11 13.90 -10.06
C THR A 92 -1.19 14.48 -10.60
N PHE A 93 -1.25 15.81 -10.67
CA PHE A 93 -2.35 16.53 -11.31
C PHE A 93 -1.93 17.09 -12.67
N ASP A 94 -0.66 17.50 -12.81
CA ASP A 94 -0.11 18.23 -13.96
C ASP A 94 0.89 17.42 -14.79
N ARG A 95 1.21 16.18 -14.37
CA ARG A 95 2.26 15.32 -14.93
C ARG A 95 3.67 15.91 -14.85
N LYS A 96 3.90 16.88 -13.97
CA LYS A 96 5.21 17.50 -13.71
C LYS A 96 5.59 17.36 -12.24
N THR A 97 4.65 17.69 -11.36
CA THR A 97 4.83 17.58 -9.91
C THR A 97 4.29 16.24 -9.44
N LEU A 98 5.13 15.46 -8.78
CA LEU A 98 4.80 14.15 -8.25
C LEU A 98 4.72 14.24 -6.72
N TYR A 99 3.60 13.76 -6.16
CA TYR A 99 3.38 13.69 -4.73
C TYR A 99 3.41 12.23 -4.29
N LYS A 100 4.38 11.86 -3.44
CA LYS A 100 4.51 10.50 -2.92
C LYS A 100 3.27 10.14 -2.09
N ILE A 101 2.74 8.95 -2.32
CA ILE A 101 1.55 8.42 -1.62
C ILE A 101 1.91 7.24 -0.73
N ALA A 102 2.56 6.21 -1.29
CA ALA A 102 2.91 5.01 -0.54
C ALA A 102 4.21 4.37 -1.03
N ASP A 103 4.77 3.51 -0.18
CA ASP A 103 5.85 2.59 -0.53
C ASP A 103 5.27 1.18 -0.72
N ILE A 104 5.61 0.55 -1.84
CA ILE A 104 5.23 -0.82 -2.19
C ILE A 104 6.47 -1.70 -2.14
N ALA A 105 6.36 -2.80 -1.40
CA ALA A 105 7.38 -3.84 -1.33
C ALA A 105 6.80 -5.25 -1.52
N GLN A 106 5.54 -5.36 -1.97
CA GLN A 106 4.80 -6.62 -2.12
C GLN A 106 3.94 -6.63 -3.39
#